data_AF-A0A3D2R8W0-F1
#
_entry.id   AF-A0A3D2R8W0-F1
#
_cell.length_a   1.000
_cell.length_b   1.000
_cell.length_c   1.000
_cell.angle_alpha   90.00
_cell.angle_beta   90.00
_cell.angle_gamma   90.00
#
_symmetry.space_group_name_H-M   'P 1'
#
loop_
_entity.id
_entity.type
_entity.pdbx_description
1 polymer ?
#
loop_
_entity_poly.entity_id
_entity_poly.type
_entity_poly.pdbx_seq_one_letter_code
_entity_poly.pdbx_strand_id
1 'polypeptide(L)'
;MKKLGDLEKVVISDEITEFNIAKDAQSWWIKAYDPNRYEQLYSSTPISEIDTVHTPLTMRFKNGIHLSIHEADLINYSAMQIAGRQSTSLHCDLAPWSNGDKVRLDIPFKTPWRTIKITDTARDLIASHLTLNCNPPNKLGDVSWIKPSKYIGIWWGMIVGKWTWGEGFRHGATNARGKEYIDFAAKHGFDEVLIEGASAGFTGLFPGDTVTTSYTKTTPDFDLIEVQQYAKSKGVSLQAYHETSASTRNYMAQIDDAFSLMNQIGMQKAKIGHVGQMMDKVE
;
A
#
# COMPACT_ATOMS: atom_id res chain seq x y z
N MET A 1 23.33 -18.08 15.93
CA MET A 1 22.40 -17.30 16.76
C MET A 1 23.10 -16.93 18.06
N LYS A 2 23.15 -15.65 18.42
CA LYS A 2 23.70 -15.21 19.71
C LYS A 2 22.58 -15.35 20.75
N LYS A 3 22.81 -16.09 21.84
CA LYS A 3 21.84 -16.16 22.95
C LYS A 3 21.83 -14.81 23.65
N LEU A 4 20.66 -14.20 23.82
CA LEU A 4 20.45 -12.93 24.52
C LEU A 4 20.17 -13.12 26.02
N GLY A 5 20.56 -14.27 26.59
CA GLY A 5 20.22 -14.64 27.96
C GLY A 5 18.75 -15.02 28.12
N ASP A 6 18.17 -14.70 29.28
CA ASP A 6 16.78 -14.99 29.65
C ASP A 6 15.79 -13.88 29.22
N LEU A 7 16.20 -13.02 28.29
CA LEU A 7 15.33 -11.96 27.76
C LEU A 7 14.21 -12.58 26.91
N GLU A 8 12.97 -12.22 27.23
CA GLU A 8 11.79 -12.61 26.44
C GLU A 8 11.44 -11.56 25.38
N LYS A 9 11.81 -10.29 25.61
CA LYS A 9 11.46 -9.15 24.76
C LYS A 9 12.64 -8.21 24.54
N VAL A 10 12.69 -7.58 23.37
CA VAL A 10 13.69 -6.57 23.02
C VAL A 10 13.08 -5.39 22.31
N VAL A 11 13.69 -4.22 22.50
CA VAL A 11 13.43 -3.02 21.73
C VAL A 11 14.70 -2.70 20.94
N ILE A 12 14.59 -2.70 19.62
CA ILE A 12 15.65 -2.31 18.70
C ILE A 12 15.61 -0.80 18.56
N SER A 13 16.70 -0.13 18.93
CA SER A 13 16.88 1.31 18.72
C SER A 13 17.51 1.64 17.37
N ASP A 14 18.23 0.69 16.77
CA ASP A 14 18.88 0.87 15.47
C ASP A 14 19.24 -0.48 14.81
N GLU A 15 19.37 -0.48 13.49
CA GLU A 15 19.91 -1.60 12.72
C GLU A 15 21.17 -1.16 11.95
N ILE A 16 22.33 -1.63 12.39
CA ILE A 16 23.65 -1.22 11.86
C ILE A 16 24.02 -1.85 10.51
N THR A 17 23.04 -2.30 9.72
CA THR A 17 23.29 -2.90 8.40
C THR A 17 23.80 -1.83 7.43
N GLU A 18 24.85 -2.15 6.68
CA GLU A 18 25.47 -1.26 5.70
C GLU A 18 25.52 -1.88 4.30
N PHE A 19 25.46 -1.02 3.28
CA PHE A 19 25.68 -1.36 1.88
C PHE A 19 26.82 -0.48 1.35
N ASN A 20 28.04 -1.00 1.42
CA ASN A 20 29.25 -0.27 1.03
C ASN A 20 29.48 -0.38 -0.48
N ILE A 21 29.05 0.64 -1.23
CA ILE A 21 29.14 0.66 -2.69
C ILE A 21 30.54 1.09 -3.13
N ALA A 22 31.17 0.26 -3.97
CA ALA A 22 32.58 0.44 -4.34
C ALA A 22 32.87 1.68 -5.20
N LYS A 23 31.86 2.19 -5.92
CA LYS A 23 31.98 3.34 -6.83
C LYS A 23 30.72 4.20 -6.74
N ASP A 24 30.90 5.49 -6.89
CA ASP A 24 29.78 6.44 -6.91
C ASP A 24 28.97 6.29 -8.21
N ALA A 25 27.89 5.50 -8.13
CA ALA A 25 27.06 5.16 -9.28
C ALA A 25 25.91 6.16 -9.44
N GLN A 26 25.37 6.29 -10.65
CA GLN A 26 24.14 7.05 -10.86
C GLN A 26 22.98 6.28 -10.22
N SER A 27 22.11 6.96 -9.48
CA SER A 27 20.96 6.36 -8.81
C SER A 27 19.63 7.00 -9.22
N TRP A 28 18.53 6.28 -8.99
CA TRP A 28 17.16 6.75 -9.15
C TRP A 28 16.36 6.41 -7.89
N TRP A 29 15.79 7.42 -7.27
CA TRP A 29 15.23 7.31 -5.93
C TRP A 29 14.08 8.29 -5.69
N ILE A 30 13.30 8.01 -4.65
CA ILE A 30 12.31 8.93 -4.07
C ILE A 30 12.66 9.15 -2.60
N LYS A 31 12.38 10.34 -2.08
CA LYS A 31 12.82 10.74 -0.74
C LYS A 31 12.04 9.94 0.32
N ALA A 32 12.73 9.44 1.34
CA ALA A 32 12.06 8.89 2.51
C ALA A 32 11.54 10.04 3.41
N TYR A 33 10.51 9.74 4.22
CA TYR A 33 9.89 10.70 5.15
C TYR A 33 9.32 11.97 4.48
N ASP A 34 9.04 11.91 3.18
CA ASP A 34 8.26 12.95 2.52
C ASP A 34 6.79 12.88 2.98
N PRO A 35 6.12 14.01 3.25
CA PRO A 35 4.71 14.01 3.63
C PRO A 35 3.78 13.33 2.62
N ASN A 36 4.20 13.25 1.34
CA ASN A 36 3.47 12.54 0.29
C ASN A 36 3.84 11.05 0.16
N ARG A 37 4.56 10.50 1.15
CA ARG A 37 4.93 9.08 1.24
C ARG A 37 5.66 8.65 -0.04
N TYR A 38 5.26 7.55 -0.66
CA TYR A 38 5.84 7.05 -1.90
C TYR A 38 5.37 7.78 -3.18
N GLU A 39 4.43 8.73 -3.09
CA GLU A 39 3.79 9.39 -4.25
C GLU A 39 4.63 10.55 -4.78
N GLN A 40 5.81 10.22 -5.31
CA GLN A 40 6.79 11.19 -5.78
C GLN A 40 7.28 10.86 -7.20
N LEU A 41 7.76 11.89 -7.90
CA LEU A 41 8.59 11.69 -9.08
C LEU A 41 10.00 11.24 -8.65
N TYR A 42 10.61 10.37 -9.42
CA TYR A 42 11.98 9.92 -9.17
C TYR A 42 12.98 11.05 -9.40
N SER A 43 13.87 11.23 -8.44
CA SER A 43 15.10 12.02 -8.57
C SER A 43 16.22 11.16 -9.16
N SER A 44 17.23 11.81 -9.72
CA SER A 44 18.42 11.11 -10.22
C SER A 44 19.70 11.87 -9.90
N THR A 45 20.52 11.28 -9.04
CA THR A 45 21.80 11.82 -8.57
C THR A 45 22.81 10.68 -8.38
N PRO A 46 24.11 10.97 -8.28
CA PRO A 46 25.07 10.04 -7.71
C PRO A 46 24.65 9.56 -6.31
N ILE A 47 25.10 8.37 -5.90
CA ILE A 47 24.81 7.80 -4.58
C ILE A 47 25.35 8.69 -3.47
N SER A 48 26.52 9.29 -3.69
CA SER A 48 27.13 10.21 -2.72
C SER A 48 26.28 11.45 -2.43
N GLU A 49 25.27 11.76 -3.24
CA GLU A 49 24.40 12.92 -3.06
C GLU A 49 23.04 12.59 -2.46
N ILE A 50 22.72 11.30 -2.23
CA ILE A 50 21.43 10.94 -1.63
C ILE A 50 21.44 11.27 -0.14
N ASP A 51 20.31 11.82 0.34
CA ASP A 51 19.99 11.96 1.76
C ASP A 51 19.41 10.62 2.24
N THR A 52 18.17 10.57 2.72
CA THR A 52 17.49 9.32 3.08
C THR A 52 16.40 9.01 2.06
N VAL A 53 16.42 7.80 1.50
CA VAL A 53 15.58 7.40 0.36
C VAL A 53 14.86 6.10 0.61
N HIS A 54 13.70 5.94 -0.02
CA HIS A 54 12.96 4.68 0.03
C HIS A 54 13.67 3.57 -0.76
N THR A 55 13.39 2.33 -0.39
CA THR A 55 13.65 1.17 -1.24
C THR A 55 12.42 0.83 -2.11
N PRO A 56 12.57 0.23 -3.31
CA PRO A 56 13.81 -0.20 -3.95
C PRO A 56 14.70 0.95 -4.43
N LEU A 57 15.94 1.02 -3.93
CA LEU A 57 16.95 1.98 -4.41
C LEU A 57 17.67 1.36 -5.60
N THR A 58 17.55 1.97 -6.78
CA THR A 58 18.14 1.45 -8.01
C THR A 58 19.28 2.33 -8.50
N MET A 59 20.36 1.71 -8.97
CA MET A 59 21.57 2.39 -9.42
C MET A 59 22.22 1.70 -10.62
N ARG A 60 23.02 2.47 -11.37
CA ARG A 60 23.78 1.99 -12.53
C ARG A 60 25.20 2.53 -12.51
N PHE A 61 26.15 1.62 -12.61
CA PHE A 61 27.57 1.92 -12.69
C PHE A 61 27.98 2.33 -14.11
N LYS A 62 29.11 3.03 -14.24
CA LYS A 62 29.67 3.44 -15.55
C LYS A 62 30.00 2.26 -16.47
N ASN A 63 30.27 1.08 -15.91
CA ASN A 63 30.54 -0.15 -16.67
C ASN A 63 29.25 -0.88 -17.11
N GLY A 64 28.06 -0.31 -16.89
CA GLY A 64 26.79 -0.87 -17.32
C GLY A 64 26.10 -1.78 -16.30
N ILE A 65 26.78 -2.19 -15.22
CA ILE A 65 26.16 -3.00 -14.15
C ILE A 65 25.04 -2.19 -13.50
N HIS A 66 23.91 -2.86 -13.28
CA HIS A 66 22.76 -2.34 -12.53
C HIS A 66 22.68 -3.03 -11.17
N LEU A 67 22.30 -2.28 -10.14
CA LEU A 67 22.10 -2.79 -8.80
C LEU A 67 20.79 -2.24 -8.23
N SER A 68 20.04 -3.06 -7.51
CA SER A 68 18.87 -2.62 -6.73
C SER A 68 18.91 -3.16 -5.30
N ILE A 69 18.76 -2.28 -4.32
CA ILE A 69 18.69 -2.62 -2.88
C ILE A 69 17.23 -2.55 -2.44
N HIS A 70 16.74 -3.62 -1.83
CA HIS A 70 15.39 -3.67 -1.28
C HIS A 70 15.31 -4.66 -0.11
N GLU A 71 14.11 -4.94 0.40
CA GLU A 71 13.86 -5.95 1.42
C GLU A 71 12.78 -6.94 1.00
N ALA A 72 12.63 -8.02 1.76
CA ALA A 72 11.58 -9.04 1.56
C ALA A 72 11.19 -9.68 2.90
N ASP A 73 9.98 -10.23 3.00
CA ASP A 73 9.42 -10.83 4.23
C ASP A 73 9.36 -9.83 5.40
N LEU A 74 8.88 -8.59 5.13
CA LEU A 74 8.70 -7.53 6.11
C LEU A 74 7.48 -7.84 7.01
N ILE A 75 7.69 -8.64 8.06
CA ILE A 75 6.67 -9.05 9.02
C ILE A 75 7.16 -8.74 10.44
N ASN A 76 6.31 -8.11 11.27
CA ASN A 76 6.62 -7.72 12.65
C ASN A 76 7.92 -6.92 12.80
N TYR A 77 8.31 -6.16 11.79
CA TYR A 77 9.53 -5.38 11.77
C TYR A 77 9.27 -4.04 11.07
N SER A 78 10.12 -3.06 11.30
CA SER A 78 9.98 -1.75 10.65
C SER A 78 10.56 -1.74 9.23
N ALA A 79 9.91 -0.99 8.33
CA ALA A 79 10.36 -0.82 6.95
C ALA A 79 11.74 -0.15 6.88
N MET A 80 12.59 -0.64 5.99
CA MET A 80 13.94 -0.12 5.75
C MET A 80 13.94 1.00 4.72
N GLN A 81 14.49 2.14 5.14
CA GLN A 81 14.98 3.22 4.28
C GLN A 81 16.50 3.07 4.12
N ILE A 82 17.06 3.80 3.16
CA ILE A 82 18.50 3.87 2.93
C ILE A 82 18.98 5.29 3.17
N ALA A 83 19.79 5.47 4.21
CA ALA A 83 20.44 6.74 4.52
C ALA A 83 21.81 6.83 3.85
N GLY A 84 21.97 7.81 2.96
CA GLY A 84 23.25 8.29 2.47
C GLY A 84 23.87 9.28 3.47
N ARG A 85 25.21 9.28 3.54
CA ARG A 85 25.99 10.16 4.43
C ARG A 85 27.08 10.89 3.67
N GLN A 86 26.71 11.52 2.55
CA GLN A 86 27.64 12.17 1.63
C GLN A 86 28.80 11.24 1.20
N SER A 87 28.50 9.95 1.04
CA SER A 87 29.48 8.90 0.80
C SER A 87 28.86 7.77 -0.01
N THR A 88 29.68 6.83 -0.48
CA THR A 88 29.19 5.60 -1.12
C THR A 88 28.88 4.49 -0.10
N SER A 89 29.04 4.76 1.19
CA SER A 89 28.54 3.93 2.28
C SER A 89 27.10 4.30 2.57
N LEU A 90 26.22 3.32 2.42
CA LEU A 90 24.79 3.44 2.65
C LEU A 90 24.40 2.68 3.90
N HIS A 91 23.50 3.26 4.69
CA HIS A 91 23.10 2.69 5.98
C HIS A 91 21.61 2.36 5.98
N CYS A 92 21.25 1.25 6.62
CA CYS A 92 19.88 0.94 6.96
C CYS A 92 19.34 2.03 7.91
N ASP A 93 18.18 2.58 7.59
CA ASP A 93 17.43 3.45 8.49
C ASP A 93 16.00 2.92 8.61
N LEU A 94 15.68 2.34 9.75
CA LEU A 94 14.36 1.79 10.01
C LEU A 94 13.35 2.91 10.29
N ALA A 95 12.13 2.83 9.78
CA ALA A 95 11.08 3.78 10.17
C ALA A 95 10.83 3.71 11.70
N PRO A 96 10.83 4.82 12.43
CA PRO A 96 10.62 4.80 13.87
C PRO A 96 9.13 4.72 14.23
N TRP A 97 8.84 4.20 15.42
CA TRP A 97 7.62 4.50 16.16
C TRP A 97 7.63 5.98 16.57
N SER A 98 6.46 6.52 16.95
CA SER A 98 6.32 7.92 17.39
C SER A 98 7.21 8.31 18.58
N ASN A 99 7.61 7.36 19.41
CA ASN A 99 8.53 7.56 20.54
C ASN A 99 10.02 7.34 20.19
N GLY A 100 10.34 7.03 18.93
CA GLY A 100 11.70 6.83 18.43
C GLY A 100 12.20 5.38 18.43
N ASP A 101 11.49 4.43 19.05
CA ASP A 101 11.83 3.00 18.96
C ASP A 101 11.81 2.57 17.49
N LYS A 102 12.70 1.67 17.05
CA LYS A 102 12.64 1.15 15.67
C LYS A 102 11.81 -0.11 15.58
N VAL A 103 12.02 -1.07 16.48
CA VAL A 103 11.26 -2.33 16.49
C VAL A 103 11.06 -2.84 17.91
N ARG A 104 9.91 -3.47 18.19
CA ARG A 104 9.60 -4.15 19.45
C ARG A 104 9.27 -5.61 19.15
N LEU A 105 9.98 -6.56 19.77
CA LEU A 105 9.95 -7.98 19.40
C LEU A 105 9.98 -8.90 20.62
N ASP A 106 9.35 -10.07 20.49
CA ASP A 106 9.56 -11.21 21.37
C ASP A 106 10.70 -12.11 20.82
N ILE A 107 11.44 -12.79 21.70
CA ILE A 107 12.53 -13.71 21.33
C ILE A 107 12.01 -15.16 21.22
N PRO A 108 12.44 -15.96 20.23
CA PRO A 108 13.39 -15.63 19.16
C PRO A 108 12.73 -14.88 17.98
N PHE A 109 13.49 -13.98 17.36
CA PHE A 109 13.04 -13.23 16.17
C PHE A 109 14.01 -13.37 14.98
N LYS A 110 13.56 -12.92 13.81
CA LYS A 110 14.38 -12.73 12.60
C LYS A 110 14.10 -11.34 12.05
N THR A 111 15.10 -10.73 11.42
CA THR A 111 14.88 -9.55 10.58
C THR A 111 14.25 -9.98 9.25
N PRO A 112 13.59 -9.06 8.52
CA PRO A 112 13.34 -9.23 7.11
C PRO A 112 14.65 -9.46 6.34
N TRP A 113 14.54 -10.02 5.15
CA TRP A 113 15.68 -10.14 4.24
C TRP A 113 16.10 -8.75 3.74
N ARG A 114 17.41 -8.50 3.69
CA ARG A 114 17.98 -7.39 2.92
C ARG A 114 18.48 -7.95 1.61
N THR A 115 17.98 -7.42 0.49
CA THR A 115 18.19 -7.96 -0.85
C THR A 115 19.03 -7.02 -1.68
N ILE A 116 19.98 -7.58 -2.44
CA ILE A 116 20.80 -6.87 -3.41
C ILE A 116 20.69 -7.63 -4.72
N LYS A 117 20.04 -7.03 -5.72
CA LYS A 117 20.00 -7.55 -7.10
C LYS A 117 21.14 -6.90 -7.87
N ILE A 118 21.99 -7.69 -8.53
CA ILE A 118 23.11 -7.21 -9.36
C ILE A 118 23.01 -7.88 -10.72
N THR A 119 23.01 -7.09 -11.78
CA THR A 119 22.74 -7.59 -13.14
C THR A 119 23.46 -6.76 -14.20
N ASP A 120 23.72 -7.34 -15.36
CA ASP A 120 24.35 -6.63 -16.48
C ASP A 120 23.38 -5.69 -17.22
N THR A 121 22.06 -5.92 -17.13
CA THR A 121 21.05 -5.08 -17.80
C THR A 121 19.91 -4.68 -16.88
N ALA A 122 19.28 -3.53 -17.14
CA ALA A 122 18.08 -3.10 -16.42
C ALA A 122 16.90 -4.07 -16.57
N ARG A 123 16.82 -4.80 -17.70
CA ARG A 123 15.78 -5.81 -17.94
C ARG A 123 15.88 -6.95 -16.92
N ASP A 124 17.10 -7.35 -16.59
CA ASP A 124 17.34 -8.49 -15.69
C ASP A 124 17.00 -8.14 -14.23
N LEU A 125 17.08 -6.86 -13.83
CA LEU A 125 16.54 -6.42 -12.54
C LEU A 125 15.04 -6.73 -12.40
N ILE A 126 14.28 -6.52 -13.47
CA ILE A 126 12.82 -6.74 -13.53
C ILE A 126 12.51 -8.25 -13.58
N ALA A 127 13.31 -9.02 -14.32
CA ALA A 127 13.13 -10.47 -14.44
C ALA A 127 13.50 -11.25 -13.16
N SER A 128 14.14 -10.61 -12.19
CA SER A 128 14.57 -11.25 -10.94
C SER A 128 13.40 -11.53 -9.98
N HIS A 129 13.21 -12.81 -9.64
CA HIS A 129 12.25 -13.27 -8.64
C HIS A 129 12.80 -13.26 -7.20
N LEU A 130 13.97 -12.67 -6.93
CA LEU A 130 14.64 -12.74 -5.62
C LEU A 130 13.73 -12.34 -4.46
N THR A 131 12.99 -11.23 -4.61
CA THR A 131 12.06 -10.73 -3.59
C THR A 131 10.99 -11.78 -3.26
N LEU A 132 10.39 -12.43 -4.27
CA LEU A 132 9.39 -13.48 -4.07
C LEU A 132 10.01 -14.73 -3.43
N ASN A 133 11.18 -15.16 -3.88
CA ASN A 133 11.87 -16.34 -3.35
C ASN A 133 12.31 -16.19 -1.89
N CYS A 134 12.42 -14.96 -1.38
CA CYS A 134 12.72 -14.67 0.03
C CYS A 134 11.49 -14.70 0.95
N ASN A 135 10.27 -14.85 0.42
CA ASN A 135 9.04 -14.94 1.22
C ASN A 135 8.68 -16.40 1.51
N PRO A 136 7.99 -16.69 2.63
CA PRO A 136 7.48 -18.02 2.90
C PRO A 136 6.49 -18.46 1.81
N PRO A 137 6.37 -19.78 1.55
CA PRO A 137 5.33 -20.30 0.66
C PRO A 137 3.92 -19.90 1.12
N ASN A 138 2.97 -19.96 0.19
CA ASN A 138 1.56 -19.70 0.44
C ASN A 138 1.06 -20.42 1.72
N LYS A 139 0.54 -19.66 2.68
CA LYS A 139 -0.05 -20.14 3.94
C LYS A 139 -1.57 -20.23 3.91
N LEU A 140 -2.22 -19.74 2.86
CA LEU A 140 -3.67 -19.69 2.71
C LEU A 140 -4.28 -21.02 2.22
N GLY A 141 -3.45 -22.01 1.87
CA GLY A 141 -3.93 -23.28 1.32
C GLY A 141 -4.48 -23.11 -0.10
N ASP A 142 -5.68 -23.64 -0.37
CA ASP A 142 -6.34 -23.44 -1.66
C ASP A 142 -6.74 -21.97 -1.85
N VAL A 143 -6.21 -21.37 -2.91
CA VAL A 143 -6.45 -19.98 -3.31
C VAL A 143 -7.15 -19.89 -4.67
N SER A 144 -7.84 -20.96 -5.10
CA SER A 144 -8.66 -20.99 -6.33
C SER A 144 -9.75 -19.92 -6.39
N TRP A 145 -10.11 -19.36 -5.24
CA TRP A 145 -11.02 -18.22 -5.10
C TRP A 145 -10.38 -16.86 -5.45
N ILE A 146 -9.05 -16.75 -5.47
CA ILE A 146 -8.33 -15.54 -5.92
C ILE A 146 -8.28 -15.55 -7.45
N LYS A 147 -9.09 -14.71 -8.07
CA LYS A 147 -9.16 -14.58 -9.54
C LYS A 147 -8.68 -13.20 -9.98
N PRO A 148 -7.65 -13.09 -10.84
CA PRO A 148 -7.31 -11.83 -11.49
C PRO A 148 -8.51 -11.24 -12.22
N SER A 149 -8.66 -9.92 -12.22
CA SER A 149 -9.76 -9.24 -12.91
C SER A 149 -9.32 -7.93 -13.56
N LYS A 150 -10.10 -7.49 -14.55
CA LYS A 150 -10.09 -6.12 -15.04
C LYS A 150 -11.33 -5.41 -14.51
N TYR A 151 -11.16 -4.14 -14.14
CA TYR A 151 -12.27 -3.34 -13.60
C TYR A 151 -12.29 -1.94 -14.21
N ILE A 152 -13.45 -1.31 -14.13
CA ILE A 152 -13.64 0.13 -14.31
C ILE A 152 -14.15 0.72 -13.00
N GLY A 153 -14.32 2.04 -12.90
CA GLY A 153 -14.92 2.58 -11.70
C GLY A 153 -15.44 3.99 -11.78
N ILE A 154 -16.41 4.25 -10.91
CA ILE A 154 -16.79 5.59 -10.49
C ILE A 154 -15.65 6.06 -9.60
N TRP A 155 -14.65 6.66 -10.23
CA TRP A 155 -13.39 7.07 -9.59
C TRP A 155 -12.82 8.32 -10.27
N TRP A 156 -12.42 8.19 -11.53
CA TRP A 156 -11.73 9.27 -12.25
C TRP A 156 -12.55 10.56 -12.34
N GLY A 157 -13.88 10.44 -12.39
CA GLY A 157 -14.78 11.60 -12.36
C GLY A 157 -14.60 12.47 -11.11
N MET A 158 -14.29 11.88 -9.96
CA MET A 158 -13.99 12.64 -8.74
C MET A 158 -12.57 13.21 -8.77
N ILE A 159 -11.60 12.47 -9.29
CA ILE A 159 -10.20 12.92 -9.44
C ILE A 159 -10.11 14.19 -10.29
N VAL A 160 -10.86 14.26 -11.39
CA VAL A 160 -10.88 15.44 -12.28
C VAL A 160 -11.95 16.50 -11.91
N GLY A 161 -12.64 16.33 -10.77
CA GLY A 161 -13.61 17.30 -10.27
C GLY A 161 -14.96 17.35 -11.00
N LYS A 162 -15.25 16.38 -11.88
CA LYS A 162 -16.56 16.22 -12.53
C LYS A 162 -17.64 15.81 -11.52
N TRP A 163 -17.28 14.94 -10.58
CA TRP A 163 -18.14 14.43 -9.51
C TRP A 163 -17.52 14.70 -8.15
N THR A 164 -18.31 14.51 -7.10
CA THR A 164 -17.85 14.58 -5.70
C THR A 164 -17.91 13.19 -5.07
N TRP A 165 -17.00 12.91 -4.14
CA TRP A 165 -17.17 11.79 -3.20
C TRP A 165 -18.25 12.08 -2.16
N GLY A 166 -18.36 13.34 -1.72
CA GLY A 166 -19.41 13.75 -0.79
C GLY A 166 -20.78 13.85 -1.46
N GLU A 167 -21.82 13.66 -0.64
CA GLU A 167 -23.22 13.78 -1.02
C GLU A 167 -23.55 15.16 -1.62
N GLY A 168 -24.52 15.18 -2.53
CA GLY A 168 -25.00 16.41 -3.19
C GLY A 168 -25.28 16.20 -4.68
N PHE A 169 -25.57 17.29 -5.39
CA PHE A 169 -26.01 17.22 -6.79
C PHE A 169 -24.98 16.60 -7.76
N ARG A 170 -23.69 16.60 -7.40
CA ARG A 170 -22.59 15.99 -8.17
C ARG A 170 -22.09 14.68 -7.58
N HIS A 171 -22.80 14.11 -6.60
CA HIS A 171 -22.34 12.89 -5.95
C HIS A 171 -22.13 11.77 -6.98
N GLY A 172 -20.93 11.19 -6.95
CA GLY A 172 -20.47 10.17 -7.89
C GLY A 172 -21.13 8.81 -7.66
N ALA A 173 -21.29 8.36 -6.42
CA ALA A 173 -21.86 7.05 -6.13
C ALA A 173 -23.37 7.14 -6.02
N THR A 174 -24.09 6.90 -7.12
CA THR A 174 -25.56 6.81 -7.12
C THR A 174 -26.02 5.48 -7.72
N ASN A 175 -27.21 5.01 -7.35
CA ASN A 175 -27.78 3.79 -7.93
C ASN A 175 -27.82 3.80 -9.45
N ALA A 176 -28.29 4.90 -10.04
CA ALA A 176 -28.41 5.04 -11.49
C ALA A 176 -27.04 4.92 -12.20
N ARG A 177 -26.02 5.62 -11.69
CA ARG A 177 -24.68 5.60 -12.28
C ARG A 177 -23.97 4.27 -12.03
N GLY A 178 -24.15 3.69 -10.85
CA GLY A 178 -23.65 2.35 -10.53
C GLY A 178 -24.13 1.33 -11.56
N LYS A 179 -25.45 1.32 -11.84
CA LYS A 179 -26.04 0.44 -12.86
C LYS A 179 -25.53 0.73 -14.28
N GLU A 180 -25.37 2.00 -14.65
CA GLU A 180 -24.79 2.40 -15.95
C GLU A 180 -23.36 1.85 -16.13
N TYR A 181 -22.52 1.97 -15.10
CA TYR A 181 -21.16 1.45 -15.13
C TYR A 181 -21.15 -0.09 -15.17
N ILE A 182 -22.05 -0.75 -14.44
CA ILE A 182 -22.21 -2.21 -14.50
C ILE A 182 -22.61 -2.67 -15.90
N ASP A 183 -23.55 -1.97 -16.56
CA ASP A 183 -23.98 -2.31 -17.92
C ASP A 183 -22.83 -2.14 -18.91
N PHE A 184 -22.01 -1.10 -18.77
CA PHE A 184 -20.80 -0.92 -19.57
C PHE A 184 -19.78 -2.04 -19.31
N ALA A 185 -19.51 -2.35 -18.04
CA ALA A 185 -18.58 -3.41 -17.65
C ALA A 185 -18.97 -4.76 -18.25
N ALA A 186 -20.25 -5.15 -18.10
CA ALA A 186 -20.80 -6.39 -18.63
C ALA A 186 -20.72 -6.45 -20.17
N LYS A 187 -21.05 -5.34 -20.84
CA LYS A 187 -20.99 -5.25 -22.31
C LYS A 187 -19.56 -5.39 -22.86
N HIS A 188 -18.56 -4.94 -22.10
CA HIS A 188 -17.17 -4.84 -22.57
C HIS A 188 -16.20 -5.85 -21.93
N GLY A 189 -16.72 -6.83 -21.16
CA GLY A 189 -15.91 -7.90 -20.58
C GLY A 189 -14.96 -7.42 -19.49
N PHE A 190 -15.44 -6.51 -18.64
CA PHE A 190 -14.84 -6.20 -17.34
C PHE A 190 -15.56 -7.01 -16.26
N ASP A 191 -14.80 -7.53 -15.31
CA ASP A 191 -15.33 -8.41 -14.27
C ASP A 191 -15.93 -7.60 -13.10
N GLU A 192 -15.46 -6.37 -12.92
CA GLU A 192 -15.73 -5.60 -11.71
C GLU A 192 -15.92 -4.09 -11.93
N VAL A 193 -16.65 -3.47 -11.00
CA VAL A 193 -16.83 -2.00 -10.91
C VAL A 193 -16.45 -1.50 -9.52
N LEU A 194 -15.44 -0.63 -9.45
CA LEU A 194 -15.11 0.14 -8.25
C LEU A 194 -16.08 1.32 -8.11
N ILE A 195 -16.60 1.53 -6.90
CA ILE A 195 -17.45 2.68 -6.58
C ILE A 195 -16.89 3.38 -5.35
N GLU A 196 -16.30 4.56 -5.56
CA GLU A 196 -15.89 5.44 -4.47
C GLU A 196 -16.96 6.49 -4.15
N GLY A 197 -17.05 6.88 -2.88
CA GLY A 197 -18.02 7.87 -2.38
C GLY A 197 -19.30 7.26 -1.80
N ALA A 198 -19.48 5.94 -1.89
CA ALA A 198 -20.69 5.28 -1.40
C ALA A 198 -20.81 5.26 0.14
N SER A 199 -19.71 5.34 0.89
CA SER A 199 -19.70 5.20 2.35
C SER A 199 -20.37 6.36 3.08
N ALA A 200 -21.31 6.05 3.97
CA ALA A 200 -21.92 7.06 4.85
C ALA A 200 -20.87 7.65 5.80
N GLY A 201 -21.04 8.93 6.15
CA GLY A 201 -20.15 9.61 7.10
C GLY A 201 -18.76 9.92 6.56
N PHE A 202 -18.49 9.68 5.27
CA PHE A 202 -17.27 10.15 4.62
C PHE A 202 -17.32 11.68 4.46
N THR A 203 -16.41 12.39 5.13
CA THR A 203 -16.35 13.86 5.11
C THR A 203 -15.25 14.42 4.21
N GLY A 204 -14.34 13.57 3.72
CA GLY A 204 -13.27 13.95 2.81
C GLY A 204 -11.99 13.13 3.01
N LEU A 205 -11.07 13.26 2.05
CA LEU A 205 -9.74 12.63 2.11
C LEU A 205 -8.85 13.25 3.20
N PHE A 206 -9.08 14.53 3.52
CA PHE A 206 -8.40 15.27 4.59
C PHE A 206 -9.44 15.80 5.59
N PRO A 207 -10.04 14.91 6.40
CA PRO A 207 -11.06 15.29 7.36
C PRO A 207 -10.45 16.08 8.54
N GLY A 208 -11.32 16.68 9.35
CA GLY A 208 -10.93 17.38 10.58
C GLY A 208 -10.49 16.41 11.70
N ASP A 209 -10.98 16.63 12.92
CA ASP A 209 -10.57 15.82 14.07
C ASP A 209 -11.23 14.46 14.18
N THR A 210 -12.40 14.31 13.57
CA THR A 210 -13.19 13.08 13.67
C THR A 210 -13.40 12.48 12.28
N VAL A 211 -13.03 11.21 12.14
CA VAL A 211 -13.38 10.38 10.98
C VAL A 211 -14.62 9.56 11.35
N THR A 212 -15.69 9.72 10.58
CA THR A 212 -16.98 9.08 10.81
C THR A 212 -17.38 8.12 9.70
N THR A 213 -16.46 7.82 8.78
CA THR A 213 -16.71 6.90 7.65
C THR A 213 -17.19 5.55 8.17
N SER A 214 -18.34 5.12 7.67
CA SER A 214 -18.87 3.78 7.90
C SER A 214 -18.45 2.85 6.77
N TYR A 215 -18.06 1.64 7.15
CA TYR A 215 -17.72 0.57 6.19
C TYR A 215 -18.85 -0.45 6.03
N THR A 216 -20.00 -0.20 6.66
CA THR A 216 -21.21 -1.05 6.62
C THR A 216 -22.47 -0.30 6.20
N LYS A 217 -22.43 1.03 6.13
CA LYS A 217 -23.55 1.89 5.71
C LYS A 217 -23.15 2.75 4.53
N THR A 218 -24.10 2.96 3.63
CA THR A 218 -23.92 3.80 2.44
C THR A 218 -24.75 5.07 2.49
N THR A 219 -24.44 6.02 1.61
CA THR A 219 -25.20 7.26 1.43
C THR A 219 -26.64 6.97 0.98
N PRO A 220 -27.62 7.87 1.23
CA PRO A 220 -29.03 7.63 0.92
C PRO A 220 -29.34 7.42 -0.57
N ASP A 221 -28.48 7.89 -1.47
CA ASP A 221 -28.61 7.76 -2.91
C ASP A 221 -27.87 6.55 -3.51
N PHE A 222 -27.26 5.71 -2.64
CA PHE A 222 -26.59 4.47 -3.01
C PHE A 222 -27.03 3.30 -2.12
N ASP A 223 -27.76 2.35 -2.71
CA ASP A 223 -28.11 1.07 -2.10
C ASP A 223 -27.09 0.00 -2.53
N LEU A 224 -26.18 -0.33 -1.62
CA LEU A 224 -25.12 -1.32 -1.86
C LEU A 224 -25.68 -2.70 -2.22
N ILE A 225 -26.76 -3.13 -1.55
CA ILE A 225 -27.33 -4.46 -1.74
C ILE A 225 -27.98 -4.55 -3.11
N GLU A 226 -28.81 -3.56 -3.45
CA GLU A 226 -29.49 -3.49 -4.74
C GLU A 226 -28.50 -3.44 -5.91
N VAL A 227 -27.49 -2.57 -5.82
CA VAL A 227 -26.50 -2.40 -6.90
C VAL A 227 -25.60 -3.63 -7.03
N GLN A 228 -25.20 -4.27 -5.93
CA GLN A 228 -24.43 -5.52 -5.98
C GLN A 228 -25.26 -6.69 -6.55
N GLN A 229 -26.56 -6.78 -6.22
CA GLN A 229 -27.45 -7.76 -6.83
C GLN A 229 -27.59 -7.53 -8.34
N TYR A 230 -27.70 -6.27 -8.77
CA TYR A 230 -27.72 -5.92 -10.19
C TYR A 230 -26.40 -6.30 -10.87
N ALA A 231 -25.25 -6.02 -10.26
CA ALA A 231 -23.94 -6.44 -10.76
C ALA A 231 -23.89 -7.95 -11.00
N LYS A 232 -24.28 -8.74 -9.99
CA LYS A 232 -24.32 -10.21 -10.10
C LYS A 232 -25.21 -10.69 -11.25
N SER A 233 -26.38 -10.05 -11.45
CA SER A 233 -27.28 -10.40 -12.55
C SER A 233 -26.66 -10.19 -13.94
N LYS A 234 -25.60 -9.38 -14.03
CA LYS A 234 -24.84 -9.06 -15.25
C LYS A 234 -23.50 -9.79 -15.33
N GLY A 235 -23.21 -10.69 -14.39
CA GLY A 235 -21.91 -11.38 -14.31
C GLY A 235 -20.76 -10.48 -13.89
N VAL A 236 -21.05 -9.34 -13.24
CA VAL A 236 -20.09 -8.36 -12.72
C VAL A 236 -20.13 -8.38 -11.19
N SER A 237 -19.06 -7.96 -10.52
CA SER A 237 -19.07 -7.72 -9.06
C SER A 237 -18.65 -6.29 -8.72
N LEU A 238 -19.14 -5.75 -7.61
CA LEU A 238 -18.61 -4.50 -7.08
C LEU A 238 -17.28 -4.74 -6.34
N GLN A 239 -16.39 -3.74 -6.38
CA GLN A 239 -15.27 -3.61 -5.45
C GLN A 239 -15.64 -2.66 -4.32
N ALA A 240 -15.34 -3.05 -3.08
CA ALA A 240 -15.49 -2.17 -1.93
C ALA A 240 -14.43 -1.06 -1.99
N TYR A 241 -14.77 0.11 -1.44
CA TYR A 241 -13.81 1.19 -1.21
C TYR A 241 -13.80 1.55 0.28
N HIS A 242 -12.70 1.22 0.96
CA HIS A 242 -12.50 1.51 2.38
C HIS A 242 -11.42 2.58 2.54
N GLU A 243 -11.76 3.84 2.26
CA GLU A 243 -10.88 4.97 2.60
C GLU A 243 -10.93 5.21 4.11
N THR A 244 -9.76 5.24 4.74
CA THR A 244 -9.63 5.48 6.18
C THR A 244 -9.33 6.93 6.52
N SER A 245 -8.90 7.73 5.54
CA SER A 245 -8.33 9.06 5.73
C SER A 245 -7.25 9.04 6.83
N ALA A 246 -6.39 8.01 6.77
CA ALA A 246 -5.39 7.63 7.76
C ALA A 246 -5.89 7.39 9.21
N SER A 247 -7.21 7.31 9.45
CA SER A 247 -7.76 6.91 10.75
C SER A 247 -7.91 5.38 10.84
N THR A 248 -6.82 4.71 11.19
CA THR A 248 -6.80 3.25 11.33
C THR A 248 -7.66 2.75 12.49
N ARG A 249 -7.79 3.50 13.60
CA ARG A 249 -8.66 3.10 14.72
C ARG A 249 -10.13 2.97 14.32
N ASN A 250 -10.65 3.95 13.57
CA ASN A 250 -12.03 3.89 13.08
C ASN A 250 -12.26 2.69 12.15
N TYR A 251 -11.28 2.39 11.30
CA TYR A 251 -11.35 1.26 10.39
C TYR A 251 -11.26 -0.08 11.11
N MET A 252 -10.29 -0.25 12.00
CA MET A 252 -10.09 -1.49 12.75
C MET A 252 -11.26 -1.84 13.66
N ALA A 253 -12.00 -0.84 14.16
CA ALA A 253 -13.23 -1.07 14.93
C ALA A 253 -14.40 -1.64 14.11
N GLN A 254 -14.33 -1.56 12.77
CA GLN A 254 -15.41 -1.95 11.85
C GLN A 254 -15.00 -3.03 10.84
N ILE A 255 -13.73 -3.41 10.79
CA ILE A 255 -13.15 -4.20 9.69
C ILE A 255 -13.79 -5.60 9.54
N ASP A 256 -14.07 -6.27 10.67
CA ASP A 256 -14.71 -7.59 10.66
C ASP A 256 -16.15 -7.52 10.15
N ASP A 257 -16.91 -6.51 10.59
CA ASP A 257 -18.29 -6.28 10.12
C ASP A 257 -18.31 -5.90 8.64
N ALA A 258 -17.36 -5.08 8.19
CA ALA A 258 -17.23 -4.67 6.80
C ALA A 258 -16.95 -5.86 5.88
N PHE A 259 -15.97 -6.71 6.23
CA PHE A 259 -15.68 -7.91 5.44
C PHE A 259 -16.78 -8.97 5.56
N SER A 260 -17.47 -9.06 6.70
CA SER A 260 -18.63 -9.93 6.85
C SER A 260 -19.78 -9.51 5.92
N LEU A 261 -20.08 -8.21 5.84
CA LEU A 261 -21.05 -7.67 4.89
C LEU A 261 -20.63 -7.97 3.45
N MET A 262 -19.38 -7.69 3.07
CA MET A 262 -18.85 -8.00 1.74
C MET A 262 -19.07 -9.47 1.38
N ASN A 263 -18.71 -10.38 2.29
CA ASN A 263 -18.90 -11.81 2.09
C ASN A 263 -20.38 -12.18 1.91
N GLN A 264 -21.27 -11.67 2.77
CA GLN A 264 -22.73 -11.90 2.69
C GLN A 264 -23.31 -11.48 1.34
N ILE A 265 -22.82 -10.38 0.77
CA ILE A 265 -23.32 -9.83 -0.50
C ILE A 265 -22.47 -10.27 -1.69
N GLY A 266 -21.48 -11.14 -1.49
CA GLY A 266 -20.62 -11.72 -2.52
C GLY A 266 -19.68 -10.73 -3.21
N MET A 267 -19.23 -9.69 -2.51
CA MET A 267 -18.10 -8.86 -2.92
C MET A 267 -16.80 -9.49 -2.43
N GLN A 268 -15.79 -9.57 -3.29
CA GLN A 268 -14.56 -10.33 -3.01
C GLN A 268 -13.32 -9.45 -2.88
N LYS A 269 -13.39 -8.19 -3.32
CA LYS A 269 -12.22 -7.29 -3.41
C LYS A 269 -12.54 -5.93 -2.81
N ALA A 270 -11.57 -5.38 -2.10
CA ALA A 270 -11.61 -4.05 -1.53
C ALA A 270 -10.38 -3.26 -1.95
N LYS A 271 -10.59 -2.02 -2.37
CA LYS A 271 -9.56 -0.99 -2.41
C LYS A 271 -9.56 -0.29 -1.06
N ILE A 272 -8.44 -0.37 -0.33
CA ILE A 272 -8.26 0.29 0.96
C ILE A 272 -7.34 1.50 0.76
N GLY A 273 -7.76 2.65 1.27
CA GLY A 273 -7.02 3.91 1.19
C GLY A 273 -6.61 4.40 2.57
N HIS A 274 -5.41 4.97 2.66
CA HIS A 274 -4.89 5.59 3.88
C HIS A 274 -4.40 7.00 3.58
N VAL A 275 -5.29 7.85 3.04
CA VAL A 275 -4.91 9.22 2.69
C VAL A 275 -4.66 10.04 3.96
N GLY A 276 -3.43 10.48 4.15
CA GLY A 276 -2.99 11.27 5.27
C GLY A 276 -1.48 11.31 5.36
N GLN A 277 -0.95 12.21 6.20
CA GLN A 277 0.48 12.30 6.46
C GLN A 277 0.93 11.31 7.53
N MET A 278 0.09 11.12 8.56
CA MET A 278 0.33 10.24 9.70
C MET A 278 -0.91 9.39 9.97
N MET A 279 -0.71 8.12 10.28
CA MET A 279 -1.74 7.21 10.78
C MET A 279 -2.19 7.67 12.16
N ASP A 280 -3.51 7.79 12.33
CA ASP A 280 -4.18 8.27 13.54
C ASP A 280 -3.59 9.59 14.10
N LYS A 281 -2.97 10.40 13.24
CA LYS A 281 -2.25 11.65 13.57
C LYS A 281 -1.07 11.49 14.54
N VAL A 282 -0.57 10.26 14.72
CA VAL A 282 0.49 9.95 15.69
C VAL A 282 1.65 9.17 15.10
N GLU A 283 1.43 8.39 14.04
CA GLU A 283 2.43 7.48 13.45
C GLU A 283 2.75 7.82 12.00
#